data_AF-A0A6G4XKL5-F1
#
_entry.id   AF-A0A6G4XKL5-F1
#
_cell.length_a   1.000
_cell.length_b   1.000
_cell.length_c   1.000
_cell.angle_alpha   90.00
_cell.angle_beta   90.00
_cell.angle_gamma   90.00
#
_symmetry.space_group_name_H-M   'P 1'
#
loop_
_entity.id
_entity.type
_entity.pdbx_description
1 polymer ?
#
loop_
_entity_poly.entity_id
_entity_poly.type
_entity_poly.pdbx_seq_one_letter_code
_entity_poly.pdbx_strand_id
1 'polypeptide(L)'
;MNEIQQDDTARAARRAPRRTWLRPAFAGPALAGALALAVVGGVALAGGDGGTAGTPGASDTGGTGTGVAVGGPAPKTAAQLLDRVATVASKEDIGEIRDEQYAYIKTKAAWGESEMCEPMKLGPVKEREAWVPVAGDRAGVFRTDAGAPVEAMEKPLPGIASNTYYRHLESLPTDPAKMLDWLHKASEGGNSLKPGGKSVDQNTFALVGDLVRESLVPPKVAAALYRAAAKIPGVELVPQAKDAIGRDGIAVGRVDEESGTREELIFDKKSYAYLGERGVLTKDGDGGSVTLPDGTEKQCAGTPKGTVIANTAVLDRKVVDTAPKAEPRTGKEAVKVKPEEDPKEQVTKEDSAQAAKEQAARD
;
A
#
# COMPACT_ATOMS: atom_id res chain seq x y z
N MET A 1 -17.30 -67.77 -0.59
CA MET A 1 -18.64 -67.38 -0.11
C MET A 1 -19.00 -66.08 -0.81
N ASN A 2 -19.90 -66.19 -1.81
CA ASN A 2 -20.60 -65.16 -2.61
C ASN A 2 -19.67 -64.21 -3.44
N GLU A 3 -19.41 -64.39 -4.75
CA GLU A 3 -20.34 -64.52 -5.92
C GLU A 3 -21.43 -63.42 -5.93
N ILE A 4 -21.77 -62.68 -7.01
CA ILE A 4 -21.37 -62.68 -8.43
C ILE A 4 -22.00 -61.43 -9.11
N GLN A 5 -21.30 -60.88 -10.12
CA GLN A 5 -21.80 -60.28 -11.39
C GLN A 5 -22.77 -59.08 -11.37
N GLN A 6 -22.90 -58.26 -12.42
CA GLN A 6 -22.36 -58.23 -13.78
C GLN A 6 -22.52 -56.81 -14.35
N ASP A 7 -21.70 -56.52 -15.35
CA ASP A 7 -21.87 -55.46 -16.34
C ASP A 7 -23.23 -55.50 -17.05
N ASP A 8 -23.70 -54.34 -17.53
CA ASP A 8 -23.65 -53.96 -18.96
C ASP A 8 -24.83 -53.07 -19.42
N THR A 9 -24.44 -51.95 -20.03
CA THR A 9 -25.05 -51.26 -21.18
C THR A 9 -26.47 -50.66 -21.12
N ALA A 10 -26.52 -49.39 -21.55
CA ALA A 10 -27.27 -48.90 -22.73
C ALA A 10 -28.21 -47.69 -22.51
N ARG A 11 -27.85 -46.61 -23.23
CA ARG A 11 -28.72 -45.84 -24.13
C ARG A 11 -29.53 -44.65 -23.59
N ALA A 12 -28.96 -43.48 -23.88
CA ALA A 12 -29.56 -42.32 -24.55
C ALA A 12 -30.74 -41.57 -23.91
N ALA A 13 -30.49 -40.29 -23.56
CA ALA A 13 -31.37 -39.20 -23.99
C ALA A 13 -30.60 -37.86 -24.01
N ARG A 14 -30.51 -37.28 -25.20
CA ARG A 14 -30.07 -35.90 -25.46
C ARG A 14 -31.16 -34.93 -25.01
N ARG A 15 -30.80 -33.79 -24.42
CA ARG A 15 -31.48 -32.48 -24.63
C ARG A 15 -30.71 -31.33 -23.99
N ALA A 16 -30.20 -30.44 -24.84
CA ALA A 16 -29.67 -29.12 -24.47
C ALA A 16 -30.83 -28.10 -24.35
N PRO A 17 -30.74 -27.07 -23.47
CA PRO A 17 -31.61 -25.92 -23.55
C PRO A 17 -31.01 -24.80 -24.41
N ARG A 18 -31.86 -24.28 -25.32
CA ARG A 18 -31.57 -23.29 -26.35
C ARG A 18 -31.65 -21.87 -25.78
N ARG A 19 -30.66 -21.05 -26.15
CA ARG A 19 -30.64 -19.58 -26.12
C ARG A 19 -31.77 -19.03 -26.99
N THR A 20 -32.59 -18.13 -26.46
CA THR A 20 -33.49 -17.28 -27.26
C THR A 20 -33.38 -15.83 -26.83
N TRP A 21 -33.31 -14.97 -27.85
CA TRP A 21 -33.07 -13.55 -27.83
C TRP A 21 -34.38 -12.88 -28.24
N LEU A 22 -34.95 -12.00 -27.42
CA LEU A 22 -35.99 -11.06 -27.85
C LEU A 22 -35.91 -9.77 -27.04
N ARG A 23 -35.54 -8.69 -27.72
CA ARG A 23 -35.92 -7.30 -27.36
C ARG A 23 -37.36 -7.06 -27.82
N PRO A 24 -38.07 -6.11 -27.21
CA PRO A 24 -38.58 -4.99 -28.01
C PRO A 24 -38.40 -3.62 -27.35
N ALA A 25 -38.41 -2.60 -28.20
CA ALA A 25 -38.31 -1.17 -27.91
C ALA A 25 -39.71 -0.48 -27.94
N PHE A 26 -39.70 0.86 -27.80
CA PHE A 26 -40.78 1.87 -27.84
C PHE A 26 -41.46 2.17 -26.49
N ALA A 27 -41.69 3.40 -26.04
CA ALA A 27 -41.42 4.77 -26.52
C ALA A 27 -41.57 5.77 -25.33
N GLY A 28 -40.92 6.94 -25.38
CA GLY A 28 -41.14 8.09 -24.45
C GLY A 28 -42.48 8.80 -24.69
N PRO A 29 -42.81 9.91 -23.96
CA PRO A 29 -42.09 11.20 -24.10
C PRO A 29 -41.94 12.06 -22.79
N ALA A 30 -40.92 12.94 -22.73
CA ALA A 30 -40.94 14.43 -22.59
C ALA A 30 -41.63 15.03 -21.32
N LEU A 31 -41.26 16.13 -20.67
CA LEU A 31 -40.33 17.27 -20.81
C LEU A 31 -40.47 18.08 -19.49
N ALA A 32 -39.41 18.72 -18.95
CA ALA A 32 -39.44 20.06 -18.34
C ALA A 32 -38.11 20.35 -17.62
N GLY A 33 -37.46 21.45 -18.01
CA GLY A 33 -36.17 21.88 -17.49
C GLY A 33 -36.26 22.96 -16.42
N ALA A 34 -35.09 23.26 -15.85
CA ALA A 34 -34.79 24.54 -15.22
C ALA A 34 -33.27 24.84 -15.35
N LEU A 35 -32.95 25.91 -16.08
CA LEU A 35 -31.75 26.76 -15.93
C LEU A 35 -31.77 27.40 -14.52
N ALA A 36 -30.75 28.00 -13.91
CA ALA A 36 -29.31 28.25 -14.08
C ALA A 36 -28.85 28.82 -12.71
N LEU A 37 -27.57 28.79 -12.28
CA LEU A 37 -26.60 29.88 -12.50
C LEU A 37 -25.29 29.47 -11.81
N ALA A 38 -24.21 29.32 -12.57
CA ALA A 38 -22.86 29.27 -12.03
C ALA A 38 -22.24 30.67 -12.20
N VAL A 39 -21.98 31.35 -11.09
CA VAL A 39 -21.23 32.61 -11.07
C VAL A 39 -19.74 32.26 -11.18
N VAL A 40 -19.16 32.47 -12.36
CA VAL A 40 -17.71 32.44 -12.56
C VAL A 40 -17.21 33.88 -12.45
N GLY A 41 -16.63 34.24 -11.31
CA GLY A 41 -15.87 35.47 -11.13
C GLY A 41 -14.44 35.30 -11.66
N GLY A 42 -14.22 35.63 -12.93
CA GLY A 42 -12.88 35.73 -13.52
C GLY A 42 -12.46 37.19 -13.64
N VAL A 43 -11.42 37.59 -12.92
CA VAL A 43 -10.70 38.84 -13.17
C VAL A 43 -9.72 38.56 -14.32
N ALA A 44 -10.01 39.10 -15.50
CA ALA A 44 -9.10 39.12 -16.64
C ALA A 44 -8.26 40.40 -16.61
N LEU A 45 -6.93 40.25 -16.61
CA LEU A 45 -6.03 41.31 -17.06
C LEU A 45 -5.67 41.01 -18.52
N ALA A 46 -5.96 41.99 -19.37
CA ALA A 46 -5.78 41.94 -20.81
C ALA A 46 -4.29 41.89 -21.22
N GLY A 47 -3.99 41.07 -22.21
CA GLY A 47 -2.74 41.07 -22.98
C GLY A 47 -3.02 40.38 -24.32
N GLY A 48 -2.87 41.12 -25.41
CA GLY A 48 -3.36 40.77 -26.74
C GLY A 48 -2.46 39.85 -27.59
N ASP A 49 -3.10 39.45 -28.68
CA ASP A 49 -2.60 39.03 -30.00
C ASP A 49 -2.01 37.62 -30.23
N GLY A 50 -2.85 36.78 -30.84
CA GLY A 50 -2.55 36.18 -32.15
C GLY A 50 -2.08 34.72 -32.18
N GLY A 51 -2.88 33.83 -32.80
CA GLY A 51 -2.35 32.59 -33.40
C GLY A 51 -3.17 31.30 -33.21
N THR A 52 -4.12 31.09 -34.11
CA THR A 52 -4.65 29.82 -34.66
C THR A 52 -4.38 28.44 -34.03
N ALA A 53 -5.50 27.73 -33.85
CA ALA A 53 -5.79 26.34 -34.23
C ALA A 53 -5.17 25.17 -33.43
N GLY A 54 -6.05 24.38 -32.81
CA GLY A 54 -5.76 23.01 -32.39
C GLY A 54 -6.73 22.48 -31.34
N THR A 55 -7.90 22.00 -31.77
CA THR A 55 -8.73 21.08 -30.94
C THR A 55 -8.10 19.69 -31.04
N PRO A 56 -7.85 19.02 -29.91
CA PRO A 56 -8.57 17.77 -29.70
C PRO A 56 -8.97 17.49 -28.24
N GLY A 57 -10.14 16.87 -28.09
CA GLY A 57 -10.32 15.74 -27.18
C GLY A 57 -10.59 16.06 -25.72
N ALA A 58 -11.87 16.25 -25.39
CA ALA A 58 -12.36 16.09 -24.03
C ALA A 58 -11.99 14.70 -23.49
N SER A 59 -11.15 14.68 -22.45
CA SER A 59 -10.99 13.53 -21.58
C SER A 59 -11.67 13.88 -20.26
N ASP A 60 -12.80 13.21 -20.02
CA ASP A 60 -13.48 13.19 -18.74
C ASP A 60 -12.48 12.84 -17.63
N THR A 61 -12.24 13.79 -16.74
CA THR A 61 -11.50 13.58 -15.48
C THR A 61 -12.47 13.79 -14.34
N GLY A 62 -13.22 12.73 -14.01
CA GLY A 62 -13.89 12.59 -12.73
C GLY A 62 -12.85 12.32 -11.65
N GLY A 63 -12.46 13.38 -10.95
CA GLY A 63 -11.53 13.32 -9.81
C GLY A 63 -11.48 14.68 -9.13
N THR A 64 -12.49 14.98 -8.32
CA THR A 64 -12.51 16.18 -7.47
C THR A 64 -11.53 16.03 -6.31
N GLY A 65 -10.25 16.19 -6.63
CA GLY A 65 -9.28 16.74 -5.69
C GLY A 65 -8.99 18.16 -6.18
N THR A 66 -9.56 19.17 -5.52
CA THR A 66 -9.22 20.59 -5.75
C THR A 66 -7.81 20.87 -5.22
N GLY A 67 -6.80 20.31 -5.88
CA GLY A 67 -5.40 20.67 -5.66
C GLY A 67 -5.12 21.95 -6.45
N VAL A 68 -4.97 23.07 -5.75
CA VAL A 68 -4.46 24.30 -6.36
C VAL A 68 -3.05 24.01 -6.88
N ALA A 69 -2.83 24.19 -8.19
CA ALA A 69 -1.51 24.02 -8.78
C ALA A 69 -0.51 24.98 -8.11
N VAL A 70 0.53 24.44 -7.48
CA VAL A 70 1.56 25.28 -6.84
C VAL A 70 2.56 25.70 -7.92
N GLY A 71 2.51 26.96 -8.33
CA GLY A 71 3.43 27.51 -9.31
C GLY A 71 4.88 27.53 -8.81
N GLY A 72 5.83 27.24 -9.70
CA GLY A 72 7.27 27.33 -9.44
C GLY A 72 8.10 26.42 -10.35
N PRO A 73 9.43 26.65 -10.48
CA PRO A 73 10.30 25.74 -11.24
C PRO A 73 10.27 24.33 -10.65
N ALA A 74 10.36 23.26 -11.43
CA ALA A 74 10.39 21.90 -10.89
C ALA A 74 11.52 21.72 -9.83
N PRO A 75 11.28 20.96 -8.74
CA PRO A 75 12.32 20.71 -7.73
C PRO A 75 13.48 19.93 -8.34
N LYS A 76 14.71 20.28 -7.95
CA LYS A 76 15.95 19.66 -8.47
C LYS A 76 16.62 18.70 -7.49
N THR A 77 16.18 18.70 -6.22
CA THR A 77 16.70 17.81 -5.17
C THR A 77 15.55 17.20 -4.37
N ALA A 78 15.83 16.09 -3.68
CA ALA A 78 14.85 15.46 -2.79
C ALA A 78 14.37 16.42 -1.70
N ALA A 79 15.30 17.17 -1.09
CA ALA A 79 14.98 18.16 -0.07
C ALA A 79 14.05 19.27 -0.59
N GLN A 80 14.28 19.78 -1.81
CA GLN A 80 13.39 20.76 -2.42
C GLN A 80 11.99 20.20 -2.71
N LEU A 81 11.91 18.95 -3.16
CA LEU A 81 10.61 18.29 -3.39
C LEU A 81 9.87 18.12 -2.07
N LEU A 82 10.49 17.51 -1.06
CA LEU A 82 9.86 17.20 0.22
C LEU A 82 9.47 18.46 1.01
N ASP A 83 10.20 19.57 0.90
CA ASP A 83 9.79 20.83 1.52
C ASP A 83 8.52 21.42 0.86
N ARG A 84 8.36 21.26 -0.47
CA ARG A 84 7.13 21.65 -1.17
C ARG A 84 5.96 20.77 -0.81
N VAL A 85 6.16 19.45 -0.80
CA VAL A 85 5.18 18.46 -0.34
C VAL A 85 4.74 18.83 1.08
N ALA A 86 5.67 19.08 1.99
CA ALA A 86 5.37 19.48 3.36
C ALA A 86 4.58 20.80 3.44
N THR A 87 4.94 21.77 2.60
CA THR A 87 4.24 23.06 2.53
C THR A 87 2.80 22.90 2.06
N VAL A 88 2.54 22.06 1.06
CA VAL A 88 1.17 21.74 0.61
C VAL A 88 0.41 20.99 1.69
N ALA A 89 1.00 19.89 2.20
CA ALA A 89 0.37 19.07 3.23
C ALA A 89 -0.03 19.88 4.47
N SER A 90 0.78 20.87 4.86
CA SER A 90 0.48 21.73 6.02
C SER A 90 -0.76 22.62 5.87
N LYS A 91 -1.25 22.80 4.64
CA LYS A 91 -2.40 23.67 4.31
C LYS A 91 -3.67 22.87 4.05
N GLU A 92 -3.61 21.55 4.09
CA GLU A 92 -4.77 20.70 3.91
C GLU A 92 -5.77 20.94 5.05
N ASP A 93 -7.03 21.16 4.69
CA ASP A 93 -8.13 21.28 5.65
C ASP A 93 -8.91 19.96 5.65
N ILE A 94 -8.83 19.26 6.78
CA ILE A 94 -9.50 17.97 7.01
C ILE A 94 -10.74 18.10 7.89
N GLY A 95 -11.10 19.33 8.28
CA GLY A 95 -12.21 19.62 9.19
C GLY A 95 -11.98 19.13 10.62
N GLU A 96 -13.05 19.19 11.42
CA GLU A 96 -13.07 18.66 12.77
C GLU A 96 -13.31 17.14 12.75
N ILE A 97 -12.48 16.39 13.51
CA ILE A 97 -12.51 14.93 13.54
C ILE A 97 -12.87 14.45 14.95
N ARG A 98 -13.88 13.59 15.03
CA ARG A 98 -14.45 13.05 16.27
C ARG A 98 -14.06 11.58 16.45
N ASP A 99 -13.97 11.15 17.71
CA ASP A 99 -13.41 9.84 18.09
C ASP A 99 -14.22 8.65 17.59
N GLU A 100 -15.53 8.84 17.44
CA GLU A 100 -16.46 7.83 16.94
C GLU A 100 -16.41 7.65 15.42
N GLN A 101 -15.69 8.49 14.68
CA GLN A 101 -15.59 8.40 13.22
C GLN A 101 -14.53 7.39 12.76
N TYR A 102 -14.46 7.22 11.45
CA TYR A 102 -13.48 6.39 10.77
C TYR A 102 -12.72 7.22 9.72
N ALA A 103 -11.41 7.00 9.63
CA ALA A 103 -10.67 7.34 8.42
C ALA A 103 -10.96 6.26 7.37
N TYR A 104 -11.62 6.65 6.29
CA TYR A 104 -11.79 5.83 5.10
C TYR A 104 -10.59 6.06 4.16
N ILE A 105 -9.94 4.98 3.76
CA ILE A 105 -8.86 5.01 2.79
C ILE A 105 -9.15 3.99 1.69
N LYS A 106 -9.07 4.45 0.44
CA LYS A 106 -9.15 3.59 -0.74
C LYS A 106 -7.80 3.54 -1.42
N THR A 107 -7.25 2.34 -1.58
CA THR A 107 -5.97 2.11 -2.24
C THR A 107 -6.09 1.07 -3.35
N LYS A 108 -5.14 1.10 -4.28
CA LYS A 108 -4.83 -0.01 -5.18
C LYS A 108 -3.36 -0.40 -4.98
N ALA A 109 -3.08 -1.69 -4.89
CA ALA A 109 -1.73 -2.18 -4.66
C ALA A 109 -1.45 -3.43 -5.49
N ALA A 110 -0.21 -3.56 -5.93
CA ALA A 110 0.33 -4.77 -6.51
C ALA A 110 1.65 -5.11 -5.79
N TRP A 111 1.84 -6.40 -5.51
CA TRP A 111 3.00 -6.92 -4.80
C TRP A 111 3.68 -7.98 -5.66
N GLY A 112 4.97 -8.17 -5.46
CA GLY A 112 5.73 -9.21 -6.14
C GLY A 112 5.18 -10.59 -5.82
N GLU A 113 4.96 -11.38 -6.86
CA GLU A 113 4.61 -12.78 -6.80
C GLU A 113 5.82 -13.60 -7.24
N SER A 114 6.12 -14.63 -6.46
CA SER A 114 7.24 -15.54 -6.71
C SER A 114 6.68 -16.90 -7.09
N GLU A 115 7.15 -17.44 -8.21
CA GLU A 115 6.96 -18.84 -8.58
C GLU A 115 8.31 -19.56 -8.44
N MET A 116 8.28 -20.85 -8.13
CA MET A 116 9.50 -21.61 -7.89
C MET A 116 10.42 -21.58 -9.11
N CYS A 117 11.65 -21.10 -8.92
CA CYS A 117 12.67 -20.94 -9.95
C CYS A 117 12.34 -20.00 -11.13
N GLU A 118 11.33 -19.16 -10.99
CA GLU A 118 11.02 -18.10 -11.95
C GLU A 118 11.39 -16.73 -11.37
N PRO A 119 11.80 -15.77 -12.21
CA PRO A 119 11.96 -14.39 -11.78
C PRO A 119 10.66 -13.84 -11.18
N MET A 120 10.77 -13.07 -10.09
CA MET A 120 9.63 -12.40 -9.48
C MET A 120 8.95 -11.49 -10.50
N LYS A 121 7.62 -11.50 -10.50
CA LYS A 121 6.79 -10.63 -11.32
C LYS A 121 5.84 -9.87 -10.43
N LEU A 122 5.46 -8.66 -10.84
CA LEU A 122 4.43 -7.92 -10.12
C LEU A 122 3.07 -8.60 -10.35
N GLY A 123 2.38 -8.96 -9.28
CA GLY A 123 1.04 -9.53 -9.33
C GLY A 123 -0.02 -8.55 -9.86
N PRO A 124 -1.29 -8.98 -9.96
CA PRO A 124 -2.37 -8.11 -10.39
C PRO A 124 -2.61 -6.98 -9.38
N VAL A 125 -3.00 -5.81 -9.89
CA VAL A 125 -3.42 -4.70 -9.03
C VAL A 125 -4.73 -5.04 -8.35
N LYS A 126 -4.70 -5.03 -7.01
CA LYS A 126 -5.84 -5.28 -6.12
C LYS A 126 -6.33 -4.00 -5.49
N GLU A 127 -7.64 -3.86 -5.37
CA GLU A 127 -8.24 -2.73 -4.65
C GLU A 127 -8.38 -3.07 -3.16
N ARG A 128 -8.23 -2.06 -2.32
CA ARG A 128 -8.46 -2.17 -0.89
C ARG A 128 -9.19 -0.94 -0.38
N GLU A 129 -10.21 -1.18 0.43
CA GLU A 129 -10.90 -0.14 1.19
C GLU A 129 -10.74 -0.45 2.67
N ALA A 130 -10.33 0.55 3.45
CA ALA A 130 -10.10 0.44 4.87
C ALA A 130 -10.91 1.51 5.61
N TRP A 131 -11.54 1.11 6.71
CA TRP A 131 -12.20 2.00 7.67
C TRP A 131 -11.47 1.86 9.01
N VAL A 132 -10.52 2.76 9.24
CA VAL A 132 -9.68 2.77 10.45
C VAL A 132 -10.35 3.67 11.49
N PRO A 133 -10.68 3.17 12.71
CA PRO A 133 -11.29 3.99 13.75
C PRO A 133 -10.38 5.14 14.13
N VAL A 134 -10.90 6.36 14.24
CA VAL A 134 -10.12 7.56 14.58
C VAL A 134 -9.38 7.40 15.90
N ALA A 135 -10.08 6.92 16.93
CA ALA A 135 -9.55 6.77 18.28
C ALA A 135 -8.64 5.55 18.49
N GLY A 136 -8.65 4.56 17.58
CA GLY A 136 -7.92 3.30 17.77
C GLY A 136 -8.44 2.43 18.94
N ASP A 137 -9.59 2.75 19.51
CA ASP A 137 -10.18 2.09 20.68
C ASP A 137 -10.96 0.81 20.33
N ARG A 138 -11.17 0.55 19.05
CA ARG A 138 -11.88 -0.60 18.49
C ARG A 138 -11.20 -1.13 17.22
N ALA A 139 -11.63 -2.31 16.79
CA ALA A 139 -11.19 -2.87 15.51
C ALA A 139 -11.74 -2.06 14.33
N GLY A 140 -10.88 -1.83 13.34
CA GLY A 140 -11.31 -1.36 12.02
C GLY A 140 -11.88 -2.50 11.17
N VAL A 141 -12.27 -2.15 9.95
CA VAL A 141 -12.66 -3.14 8.94
C VAL A 141 -12.02 -2.82 7.60
N PHE A 142 -11.86 -3.83 6.77
CA PHE A 142 -11.39 -3.65 5.40
C PHE A 142 -12.15 -4.54 4.43
N ARG A 143 -12.01 -4.22 3.14
CA ARG A 143 -12.47 -5.03 2.02
C ARG A 143 -11.37 -5.07 0.96
N THR A 144 -11.12 -6.25 0.40
CA THR A 144 -10.17 -6.45 -0.70
C THR A 144 -10.92 -6.77 -1.98
N ASP A 145 -10.84 -5.90 -2.98
CA ASP A 145 -11.66 -5.88 -4.19
C ASP A 145 -13.16 -5.60 -3.96
N ALA A 146 -13.77 -4.92 -4.94
CA ALA A 146 -15.19 -4.57 -4.88
C ALA A 146 -16.06 -5.84 -4.87
N GLY A 147 -16.96 -5.94 -3.89
CA GLY A 147 -17.88 -7.07 -3.74
C GLY A 147 -17.33 -8.24 -2.91
N ALA A 148 -16.07 -8.20 -2.48
CA ALA A 148 -15.58 -9.16 -1.50
C ALA A 148 -16.16 -8.92 -0.10
N PRO A 149 -16.13 -9.94 0.77
CA PRO A 149 -16.52 -9.81 2.17
C PRO A 149 -15.79 -8.68 2.89
N VAL A 150 -16.49 -8.03 3.80
CA VAL A 150 -15.88 -7.07 4.74
C VAL A 150 -15.29 -7.85 5.90
N GLU A 151 -14.01 -7.65 6.16
CA GLU A 151 -13.27 -8.34 7.21
C GLU A 151 -12.92 -7.40 8.36
N ALA A 152 -12.85 -7.95 9.58
CA ALA A 152 -12.37 -7.21 10.74
C ALA A 152 -10.84 -7.11 10.73
N MET A 153 -10.33 -5.92 11.01
CA MET A 153 -8.95 -5.73 11.41
C MET A 153 -8.75 -6.18 12.85
N GLU A 154 -7.49 -6.39 13.25
CA GLU A 154 -7.18 -6.45 14.67
C GLU A 154 -7.33 -5.07 15.31
N LYS A 155 -7.70 -5.04 16.60
CA LYS A 155 -7.67 -3.79 17.35
C LYS A 155 -6.20 -3.38 17.53
N PRO A 156 -5.82 -2.12 17.22
CA PRO A 156 -4.46 -1.66 17.43
C PRO A 156 -4.01 -1.86 18.88
N LEU A 157 -2.80 -2.38 19.06
CA LEU A 157 -2.17 -2.45 20.37
C LEU A 157 -1.50 -1.11 20.70
N PRO A 158 -1.53 -0.66 21.97
CA PRO A 158 -0.85 0.56 22.38
C PRO A 158 0.68 0.40 22.29
N GLY A 159 1.40 1.50 22.08
CA GLY A 159 2.87 1.52 22.07
C GLY A 159 3.53 1.11 20.75
N ILE A 160 2.76 0.69 19.75
CA ILE A 160 3.29 0.38 18.41
C ILE A 160 3.48 1.67 17.61
N ALA A 161 4.72 1.98 17.25
CA ALA A 161 5.09 3.23 16.56
C ALA A 161 4.46 3.35 15.16
N SER A 162 4.29 2.22 14.47
CA SER A 162 3.71 2.13 13.12
C SER A 162 2.18 2.12 13.08
N ASN A 163 1.49 2.32 14.21
CA ASN A 163 0.03 2.49 14.22
C ASN A 163 -0.39 3.65 13.31
N THR A 164 -1.46 3.46 12.54
CA THR A 164 -1.92 4.44 11.53
C THR A 164 -3.27 5.08 11.84
N TYR A 165 -3.87 4.79 13.00
CA TYR A 165 -5.10 5.46 13.43
C TYR A 165 -4.85 6.93 13.79
N TYR A 166 -5.84 7.78 13.53
CA TYR A 166 -5.68 9.24 13.53
C TYR A 166 -5.14 9.79 14.87
N ARG A 167 -5.69 9.36 16.01
CA ARG A 167 -5.25 9.85 17.34
C ARG A 167 -3.81 9.48 17.69
N HIS A 168 -3.29 8.35 17.20
CA HIS A 168 -1.87 8.04 17.33
C HIS A 168 -1.02 8.99 16.48
N LEU A 169 -1.40 9.18 15.22
CA LEU A 169 -0.68 10.09 14.31
C LEU A 169 -0.68 11.53 14.83
N GLU A 170 -1.77 11.99 15.45
CA GLU A 170 -1.90 13.30 16.07
C GLU A 170 -0.94 13.50 17.26
N SER A 171 -0.55 12.42 17.94
CA SER A 171 0.42 12.47 19.05
C SER A 171 1.88 12.62 18.58
N LEU A 172 2.14 12.45 17.28
CA LEU A 172 3.50 12.48 16.73
C LEU A 172 4.08 13.91 16.71
N PRO A 173 5.41 14.06 16.75
CA PRO A 173 6.05 15.38 16.74
C PRO A 173 5.72 16.20 15.49
N THR A 174 5.41 17.49 15.67
CA THR A 174 5.18 18.42 14.54
C THR A 174 6.40 19.28 14.19
N ASP A 175 7.47 19.17 14.98
CA ASP A 175 8.77 19.76 14.66
C ASP A 175 9.59 18.76 13.82
N PRO A 176 10.15 19.15 12.66
CA PRO A 176 10.87 18.22 11.79
C PRO A 176 12.13 17.57 12.39
N ALA A 177 12.84 18.25 13.30
CA ALA A 177 14.01 17.66 13.95
C ALA A 177 13.58 16.62 14.99
N LYS A 178 12.61 16.97 15.84
CA LYS A 178 12.02 16.02 16.80
C LYS A 178 11.33 14.83 16.12
N MET A 179 10.71 15.05 14.96
CA MET A 179 10.12 13.98 14.16
C MET A 179 11.18 13.02 13.64
N LEU A 180 12.31 13.53 13.13
CA LEU A 180 13.43 12.69 12.69
C LEU A 180 14.00 11.85 13.85
N ASP A 181 14.23 12.47 15.01
CA ASP A 181 14.72 11.77 16.21
C ASP A 181 13.74 10.67 16.65
N TRP A 182 12.43 10.97 16.61
CA TRP A 182 11.39 9.99 16.92
C TRP A 182 11.37 8.83 15.91
N LEU A 183 11.48 9.11 14.61
CA LEU A 183 11.53 8.09 13.56
C LEU A 183 12.76 7.17 13.74
N HIS A 184 13.96 7.73 13.95
CA HIS A 184 15.17 6.94 14.20
C HIS A 184 14.99 6.00 15.39
N LYS A 185 14.51 6.52 16.52
CA LYS A 185 14.26 5.73 17.72
C LYS A 185 13.20 4.64 17.50
N ALA A 186 12.15 4.94 16.75
CA ALA A 186 11.14 3.95 16.39
C ALA A 186 11.73 2.84 15.49
N SER A 187 12.68 3.19 14.63
CA SER A 187 13.31 2.28 13.66
C SER A 187 14.45 1.42 14.22
N GLU A 188 15.03 1.77 15.37
CA GLU A 188 16.09 0.99 16.05
C GLU A 188 15.65 -0.43 16.46
N GLY A 189 14.35 -0.63 16.74
CA GLY A 189 13.79 -1.92 17.16
C GLY A 189 13.24 -2.79 16.02
N GLY A 190 13.38 -2.37 14.76
CA GLY A 190 12.73 -3.05 13.64
C GLY A 190 11.21 -2.89 13.61
N ASN A 191 10.68 -1.81 14.20
CA ASN A 191 9.23 -1.57 14.29
C ASN A 191 8.59 -1.11 12.95
N SER A 192 9.32 -1.16 11.84
CA SER A 192 8.76 -1.03 10.49
C SER A 192 7.96 -2.28 10.14
N LEU A 193 6.92 -2.14 9.30
CA LEU A 193 6.12 -3.30 8.86
C LEU A 193 6.91 -4.26 7.96
N LYS A 194 8.13 -3.87 7.55
CA LYS A 194 9.08 -4.68 6.80
C LYS A 194 10.22 -5.14 7.72
N PRO A 195 10.33 -6.45 8.02
CA PRO A 195 11.53 -6.99 8.66
C PRO A 195 12.66 -7.04 7.63
N GLY A 196 13.86 -6.54 7.98
CA GLY A 196 15.07 -6.90 7.22
C GLY A 196 16.20 -5.87 7.09
N GLY A 197 16.00 -4.59 7.43
CA GLY A 197 17.07 -3.60 7.27
C GLY A 197 17.97 -3.51 8.51
N LYS A 198 19.28 -3.79 8.39
CA LYS A 198 20.26 -3.36 9.40
C LYS A 198 20.49 -1.84 9.40
N SER A 199 20.10 -1.18 8.31
CA SER A 199 20.21 0.28 8.17
C SER A 199 19.05 0.98 8.88
N VAL A 200 19.37 1.68 9.99
CA VAL A 200 18.39 2.54 10.70
C VAL A 200 17.78 3.56 9.75
N ASP A 201 18.58 4.20 8.90
CA ASP A 201 18.11 5.17 7.91
C ASP A 201 17.13 4.55 6.89
N GLN A 202 17.36 3.29 6.47
CA GLN A 202 16.40 2.59 5.61
C GLN A 202 15.09 2.35 6.34
N ASN A 203 15.15 1.80 7.55
CA ASN A 203 13.97 1.53 8.36
C ASN A 203 13.20 2.82 8.68
N THR A 204 13.92 3.93 8.83
CA THR A 204 13.35 5.27 9.05
C THR A 204 12.60 5.74 7.82
N PHE A 205 13.19 5.61 6.63
CA PHE A 205 12.52 5.95 5.37
C PHE A 205 11.30 5.07 5.11
N ALA A 206 11.41 3.76 5.35
CA ALA A 206 10.32 2.81 5.24
C ALA A 206 9.17 3.16 6.20
N LEU A 207 9.48 3.51 7.45
CA LEU A 207 8.48 3.93 8.43
C LEU A 207 7.73 5.20 8.01
N VAL A 208 8.39 6.16 7.36
CA VAL A 208 7.71 7.32 6.77
C VAL A 208 6.66 6.85 5.75
N GLY A 209 7.02 5.93 4.86
CA GLY A 209 6.09 5.32 3.90
C GLY A 209 4.91 4.60 4.56
N ASP A 210 5.20 3.73 5.53
CA ASP A 210 4.19 2.97 6.28
C ASP A 210 3.16 3.90 6.97
N LEU A 211 3.63 4.99 7.58
CA LEU A 211 2.79 5.97 8.28
C LEU A 211 1.91 6.79 7.33
N VAL A 212 2.32 6.98 6.06
CA VAL A 212 1.56 7.79 5.09
C VAL A 212 0.79 6.97 4.07
N ARG A 213 0.97 5.65 3.96
CA ARG A 213 0.36 4.82 2.90
C ARG A 213 -1.15 4.64 3.06
N GLU A 214 -1.58 4.05 4.16
CA GLU A 214 -2.98 3.71 4.46
C GLU A 214 -3.44 4.45 5.73
N SER A 215 -3.40 5.77 5.68
CA SER A 215 -3.70 6.63 6.82
C SER A 215 -4.29 7.96 6.40
N LEU A 216 -4.98 8.61 7.34
CA LEU A 216 -5.30 10.04 7.28
C LEU A 216 -4.34 10.76 8.24
N VAL A 217 -3.27 11.34 7.71
CA VAL A 217 -2.23 11.99 8.53
C VAL A 217 -2.63 13.44 8.83
N PRO A 218 -2.59 13.88 10.10
CA PRO A 218 -2.82 15.28 10.44
C PRO A 218 -1.89 16.22 9.65
N PRO A 219 -2.37 17.36 9.10
CA PRO A 219 -1.62 18.23 8.19
C PRO A 219 -0.22 18.64 8.71
N LYS A 220 -0.14 19.03 9.99
CA LYS A 220 1.13 19.43 10.64
C LYS A 220 2.09 18.26 10.81
N VAL A 221 1.57 17.07 11.06
CA VAL A 221 2.35 15.83 11.21
C VAL A 221 2.87 15.38 9.85
N ALA A 222 2.03 15.42 8.81
CA ALA A 222 2.44 15.13 7.43
C ALA A 222 3.59 16.06 6.99
N ALA A 223 3.46 17.36 7.26
CA ALA A 223 4.51 18.32 6.96
C ALA A 223 5.83 18.02 7.71
N ALA A 224 5.75 17.63 8.98
CA ALA A 224 6.92 17.24 9.77
C ALA A 224 7.56 15.95 9.26
N LEU A 225 6.77 14.93 8.91
CA LEU A 225 7.24 13.67 8.33
C LEU A 225 8.02 13.90 7.04
N TYR A 226 7.47 14.68 6.10
CA TYR A 226 8.17 14.94 4.82
C TYR A 226 9.43 15.77 5.00
N ARG A 227 9.43 16.78 5.90
CA ARG A 227 10.66 17.53 6.22
C ARG A 227 11.70 16.71 6.97
N ALA A 228 11.28 15.76 7.81
CA ALA A 228 12.18 14.81 8.45
C ALA A 228 12.78 13.86 7.41
N ALA A 229 11.96 13.30 6.51
CA ALA A 229 12.41 12.43 5.43
C ALA A 229 13.47 13.08 4.54
N ALA A 230 13.40 14.41 4.33
CA ALA A 230 14.39 15.17 3.56
C ALA A 230 15.79 15.19 4.19
N LYS A 231 15.89 14.88 5.49
CA LYS A 231 17.14 14.87 6.25
C LYS A 231 17.72 13.46 6.42
N ILE A 232 17.00 12.42 5.99
CA ILE A 232 17.49 11.05 6.06
C ILE A 232 18.62 10.87 5.03
N PRO A 233 19.81 10.39 5.43
CA PRO A 233 20.89 10.11 4.50
C PRO A 233 20.49 9.10 3.40
N GLY A 234 20.91 9.38 2.17
CA GLY A 234 20.64 8.53 1.00
C GLY A 234 19.27 8.73 0.34
N VAL A 235 18.45 9.68 0.82
CA VAL A 235 17.20 10.03 0.13
C VAL A 235 17.50 10.91 -1.09
N GLU A 236 17.16 10.40 -2.26
CA GLU A 236 17.43 11.01 -3.56
C GLU A 236 16.16 11.34 -4.33
N LEU A 237 16.27 12.27 -5.28
CA LEU A 237 15.17 12.61 -6.17
C LEU A 237 15.04 11.56 -7.28
N VAL A 238 13.83 11.10 -7.52
CA VAL A 238 13.46 10.26 -8.66
C VAL A 238 12.54 11.08 -9.57
N PRO A 239 13.04 11.64 -10.69
CA PRO A 239 12.29 12.60 -11.50
C PRO A 239 11.01 12.06 -12.13
N GLN A 240 10.93 10.74 -12.31
CA GLN A 240 9.83 10.05 -12.96
C GLN A 240 9.51 8.76 -12.21
N ALA A 241 8.28 8.67 -11.72
CA ALA A 241 7.71 7.45 -11.17
C ALA A 241 6.26 7.32 -11.63
N LYS A 242 5.75 6.09 -11.59
CA LYS A 242 4.33 5.79 -11.84
C LYS A 242 3.80 4.98 -10.68
N ASP A 243 2.64 5.36 -10.18
CA ASP A 243 1.93 4.62 -9.12
C ASP A 243 1.26 3.36 -9.68
N ALA A 244 0.55 2.60 -8.82
CA ALA A 244 -0.07 1.33 -9.21
C ALA A 244 -1.16 1.43 -10.29
N ILE A 245 -1.70 2.62 -10.54
CA ILE A 245 -2.72 2.84 -11.58
C ILE A 245 -2.17 3.62 -12.78
N GLY A 246 -0.86 3.86 -12.82
CA GLY A 246 -0.16 4.46 -13.95
C GLY A 246 -0.09 5.99 -13.96
N ARG A 247 -0.52 6.68 -12.90
CA ARG A 247 -0.43 8.15 -12.79
C ARG A 247 1.03 8.58 -12.77
N ASP A 248 1.38 9.58 -13.57
CA ASP A 248 2.71 10.15 -13.62
C ASP A 248 3.00 11.01 -12.38
N GLY A 249 4.05 10.64 -11.64
CA GLY A 249 4.50 11.34 -10.46
C GLY A 249 5.98 11.72 -10.51
N ILE A 250 6.39 12.45 -9.48
CA ILE A 250 7.77 12.69 -9.08
C ILE A 250 7.95 12.06 -7.71
N ALA A 251 9.09 11.41 -7.46
CA ALA A 251 9.29 10.70 -6.22
C ALA A 251 10.58 11.13 -5.51
N VAL A 252 10.65 10.81 -4.22
CA VAL A 252 11.93 10.60 -3.56
C VAL A 252 12.14 9.11 -3.35
N GLY A 253 13.37 8.64 -3.34
CA GLY A 253 13.65 7.26 -3.01
C GLY A 253 14.94 7.07 -2.24
N ARG A 254 15.02 5.95 -1.53
CA ARG A 254 16.20 5.52 -0.79
C ARG A 254 16.54 4.09 -1.18
N VAL A 255 17.81 3.85 -1.49
CA VAL A 255 18.32 2.51 -1.77
C VAL A 255 18.74 1.85 -0.48
N ASP A 256 18.22 0.65 -0.26
CA ASP A 256 18.79 -0.30 0.67
C ASP A 256 19.84 -1.13 -0.05
N GLU A 257 21.13 -0.86 0.21
CA GLU A 257 22.24 -1.55 -0.44
C GLU A 257 22.28 -3.05 -0.09
N GLU A 258 21.81 -3.42 1.11
CA GLU A 258 21.78 -4.80 1.58
C GLU A 258 20.80 -5.62 0.73
N SER A 259 19.52 -5.24 0.73
CA SER A 259 18.50 -5.91 -0.08
C SER A 259 18.61 -5.61 -1.58
N GLY A 260 19.31 -4.54 -1.97
CA GLY A 260 19.34 -4.06 -3.36
C GLY A 260 17.97 -3.60 -3.84
N THR A 261 17.19 -2.99 -2.96
CA THR A 261 15.86 -2.45 -3.27
C THR A 261 15.85 -0.94 -3.07
N ARG A 262 15.30 -0.21 -4.03
CA ARG A 262 14.95 1.20 -3.87
C ARG A 262 13.49 1.32 -3.52
N GLU A 263 13.21 1.93 -2.38
CA GLU A 263 11.86 2.35 -2.01
C GLU A 263 11.64 3.78 -2.48
N GLU A 264 10.46 4.07 -3.01
CA GLU A 264 10.10 5.37 -3.58
C GLU A 264 8.77 5.85 -3.00
N LEU A 265 8.70 7.10 -2.56
CA LEU A 265 7.46 7.80 -2.20
C LEU A 265 7.07 8.72 -3.35
N ILE A 266 5.91 8.47 -3.96
CA ILE A 266 5.47 9.10 -5.21
C ILE A 266 4.49 10.24 -4.91
N PHE A 267 4.70 11.39 -5.54
CA PHE A 267 3.87 12.58 -5.42
C PHE A 267 3.39 13.08 -6.79
N ASP A 268 2.25 13.75 -6.81
CA ASP A 268 1.76 14.44 -7.99
C ASP A 268 2.70 15.60 -8.36
N LYS A 269 2.99 15.76 -9.65
CA LYS A 269 3.95 16.76 -10.13
C LYS A 269 3.48 18.21 -9.94
N LYS A 270 2.17 18.43 -9.84
CA LYS A 270 1.54 19.77 -9.81
C LYS A 270 1.02 20.13 -8.43
N SER A 271 0.28 19.21 -7.79
CA SER A 271 -0.30 19.42 -6.47
C SER A 271 0.64 19.00 -5.35
N TYR A 272 1.67 18.20 -5.62
CA TYR A 272 2.53 17.59 -4.61
C TYR A 272 1.79 16.68 -3.62
N ALA A 273 0.55 16.30 -3.93
CA ALA A 273 -0.20 15.31 -3.14
C ALA A 273 0.48 13.94 -3.22
N TYR A 274 0.49 13.21 -2.10
CA TYR A 274 0.99 11.84 -2.07
C TYR A 274 0.12 10.92 -2.93
N LEU A 275 0.75 10.18 -3.85
CA LEU A 275 0.08 9.26 -4.78
C LEU A 275 0.21 7.81 -4.35
N GLY A 276 1.32 7.41 -3.73
CA GLY A 276 1.60 6.02 -3.39
C GLY A 276 3.08 5.75 -3.22
N GLU A 277 3.45 4.47 -3.18
CA GLU A 277 4.83 4.01 -3.03
C GLU A 277 5.20 2.99 -4.10
N ARG A 278 6.50 2.87 -4.38
CA ARG A 278 7.02 1.85 -5.29
C ARG A 278 8.31 1.25 -4.76
N GLY A 279 8.46 -0.08 -4.85
CA GLY A 279 9.69 -0.81 -4.58
C GLY A 279 10.29 -1.33 -5.88
N VAL A 280 11.59 -1.09 -6.11
CA VAL A 280 12.29 -1.46 -7.35
C VAL A 280 13.63 -2.10 -7.04
N LEU A 281 13.95 -3.22 -7.68
CA LEU A 281 15.28 -3.83 -7.57
C LEU A 281 16.35 -2.94 -8.22
N THR A 282 17.45 -2.70 -7.52
CA THR A 282 18.60 -1.89 -7.99
C THR A 282 19.76 -2.73 -8.53
N LYS A 283 19.74 -4.04 -8.24
CA LYS A 283 20.66 -5.08 -8.73
C LYS A 283 19.88 -6.31 -9.19
N ASP A 284 20.52 -7.16 -9.98
CA ASP A 284 19.95 -8.47 -10.32
C ASP A 284 19.88 -9.32 -9.04
N GLY A 285 18.76 -10.00 -8.83
CA GLY A 285 18.65 -11.04 -7.82
C GLY A 285 19.45 -12.27 -8.23
N ASP A 286 20.01 -13.00 -7.26
CA ASP A 286 20.77 -14.23 -7.51
C ASP A 286 19.87 -15.43 -7.86
N GLY A 287 18.57 -15.33 -7.58
CA GLY A 287 17.58 -16.39 -7.81
C GLY A 287 17.61 -17.50 -6.76
N GLY A 288 18.72 -17.64 -6.03
CA GLY A 288 18.95 -18.73 -5.08
C GLY A 288 18.97 -20.12 -5.72
N SER A 289 19.02 -21.13 -4.87
CA SER A 289 18.89 -22.54 -5.27
C SER A 289 17.78 -23.23 -4.50
N VAL A 290 17.20 -24.25 -5.12
CA VAL A 290 16.20 -25.13 -4.49
C VAL A 290 16.65 -26.58 -4.55
N THR A 291 16.48 -27.31 -3.46
CA THR A 291 16.67 -28.76 -3.43
C THR A 291 15.39 -29.45 -3.89
N LEU A 292 15.50 -30.25 -4.96
CA LEU A 292 14.39 -31.03 -5.50
C LEU A 292 14.15 -32.30 -4.66
N PRO A 293 12.97 -32.95 -4.76
CA PRO A 293 12.66 -34.17 -4.01
C PRO A 293 13.65 -35.34 -4.21
N ASP A 294 14.37 -35.36 -5.32
CA ASP A 294 15.41 -36.35 -5.61
C ASP A 294 16.79 -36.02 -5.00
N GLY A 295 16.88 -34.92 -4.25
CA GLY A 295 18.10 -34.42 -3.61
C GLY A 295 18.96 -33.53 -4.50
N THR A 296 18.58 -33.30 -5.76
CA THR A 296 19.36 -32.46 -6.68
C THR A 296 19.18 -30.98 -6.35
N GLU A 297 20.29 -30.22 -6.33
CA GLU A 297 20.26 -28.76 -6.22
C GLU A 297 20.04 -28.13 -7.60
N LYS A 298 19.02 -27.27 -7.72
CA LYS A 298 18.72 -26.51 -8.93
C LYS A 298 18.94 -25.02 -8.66
N GLN A 299 19.82 -24.40 -9.44
CA GLN A 299 19.95 -22.94 -9.49
C GLN A 299 18.71 -22.34 -10.16
N CYS A 300 18.09 -21.36 -9.51
CA CYS A 300 16.94 -20.65 -10.04
C CYS A 300 17.36 -19.39 -10.80
N ALA A 301 16.47 -18.89 -11.67
CA ALA A 301 16.70 -17.66 -12.40
C ALA A 301 16.60 -16.44 -11.47
N GLY A 302 17.56 -15.52 -11.60
CA GLY A 302 17.55 -14.24 -10.91
C GLY A 302 16.43 -13.30 -11.37
N THR A 303 15.95 -12.46 -10.47
CA THR A 303 15.02 -11.39 -10.84
C THR A 303 15.81 -10.20 -11.39
N PRO A 304 15.53 -9.72 -12.62
CA PRO A 304 16.31 -8.65 -13.21
C PRO A 304 16.25 -7.33 -12.43
N LYS A 305 17.34 -6.59 -12.45
CA LYS A 305 17.40 -5.19 -12.04
C LYS A 305 16.29 -4.37 -12.73
N GLY A 306 15.70 -3.45 -11.98
CA GLY A 306 14.63 -2.59 -12.47
C GLY A 306 13.23 -3.20 -12.34
N THR A 307 13.14 -4.47 -11.90
CA THR A 307 11.85 -5.10 -11.60
C THR A 307 11.16 -4.36 -10.47
N VAL A 308 9.89 -4.01 -10.68
CA VAL A 308 9.02 -3.44 -9.64
C VAL A 308 8.47 -4.59 -8.80
N ILE A 309 8.71 -4.54 -7.50
CA ILE A 309 8.34 -5.60 -6.53
C ILE A 309 7.19 -5.18 -5.61
N ALA A 310 6.85 -3.89 -5.61
CA ALA A 310 5.73 -3.32 -4.89
C ALA A 310 5.31 -2.04 -5.61
N ASN A 311 4.01 -1.80 -5.74
CA ASN A 311 3.50 -0.54 -6.25
C ASN A 311 2.13 -0.26 -5.64
N THR A 312 1.90 0.95 -5.16
CA THR A 312 0.61 1.36 -4.59
C THR A 312 0.10 2.65 -5.20
N ALA A 313 -1.20 2.88 -5.06
CA ALA A 313 -1.88 4.11 -5.44
C ALA A 313 -2.96 4.41 -4.40
N VAL A 314 -2.93 5.60 -3.81
CA VAL A 314 -3.99 6.16 -2.98
C VAL A 314 -5.02 6.81 -3.89
N LEU A 315 -6.28 6.39 -3.77
CA LEU A 315 -7.39 6.84 -4.61
C LEU A 315 -8.29 7.83 -3.90
N ASP A 316 -8.57 7.60 -2.62
CA ASP A 316 -9.46 8.44 -1.81
C ASP A 316 -9.08 8.37 -0.33
N ARG A 317 -9.28 9.49 0.37
CA ARG A 317 -9.14 9.63 1.82
C ARG A 317 -10.20 10.59 2.33
N LYS A 318 -10.95 10.17 3.33
CA LYS A 318 -11.96 11.01 3.97
C LYS A 318 -12.33 10.50 5.35
N VAL A 319 -12.95 11.37 6.13
CA VAL A 319 -13.56 11.02 7.40
C VAL A 319 -15.01 10.61 7.15
N VAL A 320 -15.44 9.50 7.74
CA VAL A 320 -16.82 8.99 7.63
C VAL A 320 -17.35 8.61 9.01
N ASP A 321 -18.66 8.79 9.23
CA ASP A 321 -19.29 8.50 10.53
C ASP A 321 -19.51 7.00 10.77
N THR A 322 -19.57 6.19 9.72
CA THR A 322 -19.90 4.77 9.82
C THR A 322 -18.99 3.90 8.96
N ALA A 323 -18.71 2.70 9.44
CA ALA A 323 -18.07 1.63 8.68
C ALA A 323 -19.08 0.51 8.37
N PRO A 324 -18.89 -0.26 7.28
CA PRO A 324 -19.69 -1.44 7.03
C PRO A 324 -19.48 -2.49 8.15
N LYS A 325 -20.44 -3.40 8.31
CA LYS A 325 -20.30 -4.50 9.26
C LYS A 325 -19.37 -5.56 8.69
N ALA A 326 -18.42 -6.02 9.50
CA ALA A 326 -17.62 -7.18 9.17
C ALA A 326 -18.52 -8.43 9.12
N GLU A 327 -18.24 -9.30 8.16
CA GLU A 327 -18.84 -10.62 8.08
C GLU A 327 -18.25 -11.52 9.18
N PRO A 328 -19.03 -12.43 9.78
CA PRO A 328 -18.50 -13.40 10.72
C PRO A 328 -17.44 -14.23 10.01
N ARG A 329 -16.25 -14.39 10.60
CA ARG A 329 -15.26 -15.36 10.10
C ARG A 329 -15.90 -16.75 10.09
N THR A 330 -16.34 -17.21 8.93
CA THR A 330 -16.83 -18.57 8.73
C THR A 330 -15.62 -19.49 8.60
N GLY A 331 -15.06 -19.91 9.73
CA GLY A 331 -13.94 -20.85 9.74
C GLY A 331 -13.11 -20.72 11.01
N LYS A 332 -13.13 -21.77 11.84
CA LYS A 332 -12.14 -21.96 12.90
C LYS A 332 -10.80 -22.28 12.25
N GLU A 333 -9.97 -21.26 12.09
CA GLU A 333 -8.53 -21.43 12.26
C GLU A 333 -8.07 -20.38 13.25
N ALA A 334 -8.39 -20.65 14.52
CA ALA A 334 -7.55 -20.16 15.59
C ALA A 334 -6.19 -20.80 15.35
N VAL A 335 -5.27 -20.08 14.71
CA VAL A 335 -3.85 -20.35 14.89
C VAL A 335 -3.63 -20.20 16.39
N LYS A 336 -3.64 -21.33 17.10
CA LYS A 336 -3.02 -21.41 18.42
C LYS A 336 -1.56 -21.07 18.18
N VAL A 337 -1.20 -19.81 18.38
CA VAL A 337 0.17 -19.46 18.72
C VAL A 337 0.43 -20.22 20.01
N LYS A 338 1.06 -21.39 19.86
CA LYS A 338 1.72 -22.07 20.97
C LYS A 338 2.64 -21.00 21.56
N PRO A 339 2.62 -20.71 22.87
CA PRO A 339 3.61 -19.82 23.44
C PRO A 339 4.98 -20.38 23.05
N GLU A 340 5.71 -19.60 22.27
CA GLU A 340 7.09 -19.86 21.90
C GLU A 340 7.85 -19.99 23.22
N GLU A 341 8.35 -21.20 23.50
CA GLU A 341 9.20 -21.43 24.66
C GLU A 341 10.41 -20.49 24.57
N ASP A 342 10.74 -19.85 25.70
CA ASP A 342 11.81 -18.88 25.83
C ASP A 342 13.10 -19.39 25.14
N PRO A 343 13.68 -18.65 24.18
CA PRO A 343 14.89 -19.06 23.47
C PRO A 343 16.07 -19.41 24.39
N LYS A 344 16.05 -18.93 25.64
CA LYS A 344 17.08 -19.25 26.65
C LYS A 344 16.94 -20.67 27.22
N GLU A 345 15.78 -21.29 27.13
CA GLU A 345 15.53 -22.65 27.65
C GLU A 345 15.83 -23.75 26.61
N GLN A 346 15.86 -23.43 25.31
CA GLN A 346 16.27 -24.38 24.26
C GLN A 346 17.79 -24.56 24.19
N VAL A 347 18.57 -23.48 24.34
CA VAL A 347 20.05 -23.56 24.32
C VAL A 347 20.58 -24.44 25.45
N THR A 348 19.97 -24.38 26.64
CA THR A 348 20.40 -25.19 27.79
C THR A 348 20.06 -26.68 27.63
N LYS A 349 18.98 -27.02 26.92
CA LYS A 349 18.59 -28.42 26.64
C LYS A 349 19.42 -29.04 25.51
N GLU A 350 19.80 -28.27 24.50
CA GLU A 350 20.70 -28.75 23.43
C GLU A 350 22.13 -28.95 23.93
N ASP A 351 22.67 -28.04 24.73
CA ASP A 351 24.01 -28.18 25.32
C ASP A 351 24.11 -29.40 26.26
N SER A 352 23.07 -29.69 27.04
CA SER A 352 23.05 -30.85 27.94
C SER A 352 22.80 -32.18 27.21
N ALA A 353 22.07 -32.18 26.10
CA ALA A 353 21.93 -33.37 25.24
C ALA A 353 23.21 -33.68 24.45
N GLN A 354 23.97 -32.66 24.06
CA GLN A 354 25.23 -32.82 23.34
C GLN A 354 26.35 -33.29 24.28
N ALA A 355 26.41 -32.76 25.51
CA ALA A 355 27.34 -33.24 26.53
C ALA A 355 27.08 -34.71 26.94
N ALA A 356 25.82 -35.15 27.02
CA ALA A 356 25.48 -36.54 27.32
C ALA A 356 25.86 -37.51 26.18
N LYS A 357 25.81 -37.07 24.93
CA LYS A 357 26.23 -37.86 23.77
C LYS A 357 27.76 -37.97 23.65
N GLU A 358 28.51 -36.93 24.01
CA GLU A 358 29.99 -37.01 24.05
C GLU A 358 30.49 -37.88 25.22
N GLN A 359 29.79 -37.90 26.36
CA GLN A 359 30.13 -38.77 27.48
C GLN A 359 29.91 -40.25 27.15
N ALA A 360 28.81 -40.60 26.47
CA ALA A 360 28.52 -41.97 26.06
C ALA A 360 29.40 -42.52 24.93
N ALA A 361 30.16 -41.66 24.25
CA ALA A 361 31.13 -42.05 23.22
C ALA A 361 32.56 -42.25 23.76
N ARG A 362 32.78 -42.00 25.06
CA ARG A 362 34.08 -42.11 25.74
C ARG A 362 34.17 -43.24 26.78
N ASP A 363 33.08 -43.97 27.00
CA ASP A 363 33.00 -45.21 27.80
C ASP A 363 32.80 -46.43 26.90
#